data_AF-A0A1F9I9C6-F1
#
_entry.id   AF-A0A1F9I9C6-F1
#
_cell.length_a   1.000
_cell.length_b   1.000
_cell.length_c   1.000
_cell.angle_alpha   90.00
_cell.angle_beta   90.00
_cell.angle_gamma   90.00
#
_symmetry.space_group_name_H-M   'P 1'
#
loop_
_entity.id
_entity.type
_entity.pdbx_description
1 polymer ?
#
loop_
_entity_poly.entity_id
_entity_poly.type
_entity_poly.pdbx_seq_one_letter_code
_entity_poly.pdbx_strand_id
1 'polypeptide(L)'
;MTGESNNNRLMLGFIVRRCAREIGHPPSPEEFADWANSQEKNGQRYSLFGRPISPSAARIILRHPGRLVTARLESIVKSSS
;
A
#
# COMPACT_ATOMS: atom_id res chain seq x y z
N MET A 1 9.91 7.73 -22.50
CA MET A 1 9.36 6.39 -22.23
C MET A 1 8.42 6.51 -21.05
N THR A 2 7.15 6.76 -21.34
CA THR A 2 6.08 7.01 -20.35
C THR A 2 5.77 5.71 -19.62
N GLY A 3 5.89 5.76 -18.29
CA GLY A 3 5.88 4.59 -17.43
C GLY A 3 4.64 3.71 -17.59
N GLU A 4 4.89 2.45 -17.94
CA GLU A 4 3.93 1.37 -17.76
C GLU A 4 3.51 1.39 -16.29
N SER A 5 2.29 1.89 -16.04
CA SER A 5 1.61 1.64 -14.78
C SER A 5 1.23 0.16 -14.81
N ASN A 6 2.22 -0.70 -14.53
CA ASN A 6 2.02 -2.10 -14.23
C ASN A 6 1.03 -2.13 -13.04
N ASN A 7 -0.23 -2.33 -13.38
CA ASN A 7 -1.35 -2.35 -12.45
C ASN A 7 -1.27 -3.67 -11.69
N ASN A 8 -0.34 -3.73 -10.73
CA ASN A 8 -0.17 -4.90 -9.89
C ASN A 8 -1.38 -4.93 -8.93
N ARG A 9 -2.40 -5.68 -9.34
CA ARG A 9 -3.60 -5.90 -8.52
C ARG A 9 -3.21 -6.80 -7.36
N LEU A 10 -3.26 -6.25 -6.16
CA LEU A 10 -2.92 -6.94 -4.94
C LEU A 10 -4.16 -7.13 -4.09
N MET A 11 -4.19 -8.24 -3.37
CA MET A 11 -5.21 -8.44 -2.35
C MET A 11 -4.96 -7.46 -1.21
N LEU A 12 -6.02 -6.76 -0.83
CA LEU A 12 -5.99 -5.83 0.28
C LEU A 12 -5.44 -6.46 1.57
N GLY A 13 -5.85 -7.69 1.86
CA GLY A 13 -5.41 -8.42 3.04
C GLY A 13 -3.88 -8.61 3.07
N PHE A 14 -3.21 -8.69 1.92
CA PHE A 14 -1.75 -8.75 1.86
C PHE A 14 -1.11 -7.42 2.28
N ILE A 15 -1.66 -6.31 1.79
CA ILE A 15 -1.20 -4.96 2.12
C ILE A 15 -1.40 -4.67 3.61
N VAL A 16 -2.57 -5.03 4.16
CA VAL A 16 -2.89 -4.84 5.58
C VAL A 16 -1.97 -5.66 6.48
N ARG A 17 -1.72 -6.93 6.14
CA ARG A 17 -0.77 -7.78 6.90
C ARG A 17 0.66 -7.22 6.87
N ARG A 18 1.08 -6.67 5.74
CA ARG A 18 2.39 -6.05 5.60
C ARG A 18 2.51 -4.81 6.49
N CYS A 19 1.53 -3.91 6.41
CA CYS A 19 1.45 -2.74 7.27
C CYS A 19 1.50 -3.15 8.75
N ALA A 20 0.68 -4.15 9.14
CA ALA A 20 0.66 -4.67 10.50
C ALA A 20 2.03 -5.21 10.97
N ARG A 21 2.78 -5.84 10.06
CA ARG A 21 4.12 -6.36 10.34
C ARG A 21 5.15 -5.23 10.47
N GLU A 22 5.03 -4.16 9.69
CA GLU A 22 5.95 -3.01 9.77
C GLU A 22 5.71 -2.16 11.03
N ILE A 23 4.45 -1.95 11.44
CA ILE A 23 4.11 -1.20 12.66
C ILE A 23 4.10 -2.08 13.93
N GLY A 24 4.08 -3.41 13.78
CA GLY A 24 4.12 -4.37 14.88
C GLY A 24 2.77 -4.69 15.54
N HIS A 25 1.66 -4.15 15.04
CA HIS A 25 0.30 -4.38 15.54
C HIS A 25 -0.74 -4.23 14.42
N PRO A 26 -2.02 -4.60 14.63
CA PRO A 26 -3.07 -4.34 13.64
C PRO A 26 -3.20 -2.83 13.38
N PRO A 27 -3.15 -2.36 12.13
CA PRO A 27 -3.19 -0.93 11.82
C PRO A 27 -4.57 -0.33 12.03
N SER A 28 -4.60 0.86 12.62
CA SER A 28 -5.80 1.70 12.57
C SER A 28 -5.98 2.30 11.17
N PRO A 29 -7.18 2.76 10.78
CA PRO A 29 -7.40 3.40 9.48
C PRO A 29 -6.49 4.62 9.23
N GLU A 30 -6.18 5.38 10.28
CA GLU A 30 -5.28 6.54 10.21
C GLU A 30 -3.84 6.11 9.94
N GLU A 31 -3.34 5.13 10.68
CA GLU A 31 -1.98 4.59 10.50
C GLU A 31 -1.81 3.89 9.17
N PHE A 32 -2.83 3.15 8.72
CA PHE A 32 -2.81 2.53 7.40
C PHE A 32 -2.74 3.59 6.29
N ALA A 33 -3.50 4.69 6.44
CA ALA A 33 -3.46 5.78 5.48
C ALA A 33 -2.08 6.46 5.47
N ASP A 34 -1.51 6.76 6.64
CA ASP A 34 -0.18 7.35 6.75
C ASP A 34 0.89 6.43 6.16
N TRP A 35 0.92 5.16 6.58
CA TRP A 35 1.84 4.16 6.06
C TRP A 35 1.72 4.03 4.53
N ALA A 36 0.50 3.92 4.00
CA ALA A 36 0.28 3.82 2.56
C ALA A 36 0.71 5.09 1.81
N ASN A 37 0.66 6.26 2.42
CA ASN A 37 1.04 7.53 1.81
C ASN A 37 2.55 7.81 1.91
N SER A 38 3.22 7.19 2.88
CA SER A 38 4.62 7.42 3.25
C SER A 38 5.57 6.30 2.77
N GLN A 39 5.23 5.60 1.68
CA GLN A 39 6.13 4.57 1.13
C GLN A 39 7.38 5.22 0.53
N GLU A 40 8.55 4.61 0.72
CA GLU A 40 9.81 5.10 0.18
C GLU A 40 10.43 4.08 -0.78
N LYS A 41 10.90 4.56 -1.94
CA LYS A 41 11.69 3.78 -2.90
C LYS A 41 12.83 4.65 -3.41
N ASN A 42 14.07 4.15 -3.32
CA ASN A 42 15.25 4.87 -3.82
C ASN A 42 15.34 6.32 -3.31
N GLY A 43 14.95 6.56 -2.05
CA GLY A 43 14.92 7.89 -1.44
C GLY A 43 13.75 8.80 -1.90
N GLN A 44 12.85 8.32 -2.75
CA GLN A 44 11.66 9.06 -3.17
C GLN A 44 10.42 8.53 -2.45
N ARG A 45 9.71 9.43 -1.77
CA ARG A 45 8.41 9.13 -1.16
C ARG A 45 7.32 9.06 -2.21
N TYR A 46 6.45 8.06 -2.11
CA TYR A 46 5.32 7.87 -2.98
C TYR A 46 4.13 7.27 -2.22
N SER A 47 2.93 7.49 -2.75
CA SER A 47 1.73 6.83 -2.22
C SER A 47 1.56 5.45 -2.86
N LEU A 48 1.32 4.44 -2.03
CA LEU A 48 1.14 3.04 -2.42
C LEU A 48 0.04 2.87 -3.48
N PHE A 49 -1.06 3.60 -3.35
CA PHE A 49 -2.19 3.56 -4.28
C PHE A 49 -2.03 4.51 -5.48
N GLY A 50 -0.83 5.09 -5.67
CA GLY A 50 -0.56 6.13 -6.67
C GLY A 50 -1.16 7.49 -6.36
N ARG A 51 -2.01 7.58 -5.32
CA ARG A 51 -2.60 8.81 -4.78
C ARG A 51 -2.66 8.72 -3.26
N PRO A 52 -2.61 9.87 -2.56
CA PRO A 52 -2.84 9.87 -1.13
C PRO A 52 -4.25 9.38 -0.81
N ILE A 53 -4.37 8.51 0.19
CA ILE A 53 -5.66 8.01 0.68
C ILE A 53 -6.00 8.67 2.02
N SER A 54 -7.28 8.95 2.23
CA SER A 54 -7.79 9.43 3.51
C SER A 54 -8.05 8.26 4.49
N PRO A 55 -8.07 8.52 5.81
CA PRO A 55 -8.45 7.52 6.81
C PRO A 55 -9.82 6.87 6.56
N SER A 56 -10.77 7.63 6.02
CA SER A 56 -12.09 7.11 5.63
C SER A 56 -12.00 6.06 4.51
N ALA A 57 -11.12 6.26 3.53
CA ALA A 57 -10.86 5.29 2.47
C ALA A 57 -10.13 4.06 3.03
N ALA A 58 -9.14 4.27 3.89
CA ALA A 58 -8.45 3.20 4.62
C ALA A 58 -9.41 2.36 5.46
N ARG A 59 -10.43 2.96 6.08
CA ARG A 59 -11.44 2.21 6.86
C ARG A 59 -12.27 1.28 5.98
N ILE A 60 -12.67 1.75 4.78
CA ILE A 60 -13.40 0.92 3.81
C ILE A 60 -12.50 -0.22 3.34
N ILE A 61 -11.23 0.10 3.08
CA ILE A 61 -10.20 -0.87 2.74
C ILE A 61 -10.12 -1.95 3.83
N LEU A 62 -9.80 -1.59 5.08
CA LEU A 62 -9.65 -2.54 6.19
C LEU A 62 -10.86 -3.45 6.42
N ARG A 63 -12.08 -3.01 6.08
CA ARG A 63 -13.31 -3.82 6.18
C ARG A 63 -13.51 -4.84 5.06
N HIS A 64 -12.77 -4.75 3.96
CA HIS A 64 -12.92 -5.62 2.79
C HIS A 64 -11.60 -6.30 2.40
N PRO A 65 -11.06 -7.22 3.23
CA PRO A 65 -9.75 -7.84 3.02
C PRO A 65 -9.65 -8.68 1.73
N GLY A 66 -10.78 -9.17 1.20
CA GLY A 66 -10.85 -9.93 -0.05
C GLY A 66 -10.86 -9.08 -1.32
N ARG A 67 -10.87 -7.75 -1.23
CA ARG A 67 -10.94 -6.88 -2.41
C ARG A 67 -9.57 -6.77 -3.08
N LEU A 68 -9.54 -6.91 -4.40
CA LEU A 68 -8.35 -6.59 -5.20
C LEU A 68 -8.26 -5.09 -5.39
N VAL A 69 -7.09 -4.53 -5.16
CA VAL A 69 -6.77 -3.11 -5.36
C VAL A 69 -5.52 -2.95 -6.19
N THR A 70 -5.50 -1.90 -7.02
CA THR A 70 -4.28 -1.49 -7.70
C THR A 70 -3.36 -0.81 -6.70
N ALA A 71 -2.19 -1.39 -6.45
CA ALA A 71 -1.15 -0.79 -5.63
C ALA A 71 0.20 -0.87 -6.36
N ARG A 72 1.01 0.19 -6.26
CA ARG A 72 2.36 0.25 -6.81
C ARG A 72 3.35 -0.45 -5.87
N LEU A 73 3.19 -1.76 -5.67
CA LEU A 73 4.09 -2.57 -4.84
C LEU A 73 5.26 -3.17 -5.64
N GLU A 74 5.36 -2.92 -6.95
CA GLU A 74 6.47 -3.43 -7.79
C GLU A 74 7.86 -2.97 -7.32
N SER A 75 7.90 -1.93 -6.50
CA SER A 75 9.13 -1.51 -5.87
C SER A 75 9.70 -2.49 -4.87
N ILE A 76 8.84 -3.25 -4.19
CA ILE A 76 9.25 -3.88 -2.93
C ILE A 76 9.56 -5.36 -3.12
N VAL A 77 9.12 -5.95 -4.24
CA VAL A 77 9.39 -7.34 -4.59
C VAL A 77 10.64 -7.48 -5.47
N LYS A 78 11.19 -6.38 -6.00
CA LYS A 78 12.37 -6.38 -6.89
C LYS A 78 13.67 -5.98 -6.17
N SER A 79 13.83 -6.45 -4.94
CA SER A 79 15.09 -6.38 -4.18
C SER A 79 15.52 -7.81 -3.83
N SER A 80 15.64 -8.65 -4.86
CA SER A 80 16.17 -10.01 -4.77
C SER A 80 16.74 -10.37 -6.15
N SER A 81 17.80 -9.66 -6.55
CA SER A 81 18.74 -10.06 -7.61
C SER A 81 20.00 -9.23 -7.46
#